data_AF-A0A386ZML2-F1
#
_entry.id   AF-A0A386ZML2-F1
#
_cell.length_a   1.000
_cell.length_b   1.000
_cell.length_c   1.000
_cell.angle_alpha   90.00
_cell.angle_beta   90.00
_cell.angle_gamma   90.00
#
_symmetry.space_group_name_H-M   'P 1'
#
loop_
_entity.id
_entity.type
_entity.pdbx_description
1 polymer ?
#
loop_
_entity_poly.entity_id
_entity_poly.type
_entity_poly.pdbx_seq_one_letter_code
_entity_poly.pdbx_strand_id
1 'polypeptide(L)'
;MRQKAFRVPRVSTSAALAGGTVASLAPGLLPRTPSAQAILTSLLVLIALAVAGLIRMALRSLRFGVRQLVRLRVVAAVAAILLVGAAMGYAEHWQNELRAAMGVGGIGPWYWAQWLVWTVPLVVVVVLIARGVRWVVRRLGRVRSVAAGAALLVAAQLVIVPSIVEWRKSAYASANSYLDPGLAQPDSPARSGSPVSMASWPSLGAEGRKFVAGTPARTVRVYVGLNSAPDLDSRVALAIRELERTGGFERHHLVVTVPTGSGWIDGDAAKGLDTRFGGDVALAGLQYSDAPSWVTFVFGRHAAEESARRLFQAVEQRISTMPHPPKLYIYGQSLGALGGSSVFRDDADEDARTCGALWAGPPAGQVHHGRATVLANASDPVVRWSPSLLWRAPDLTGTRPDAPVPQWFPVLSFLQTTADLLGALNAPSGHGHRYGTDQGTVLPDC
;
A
#
# COMPACT_ATOMS: atom_id res chain seq x y z
N MET A 1 36.14 -43.37 -6.35
CA MET A 1 35.09 -42.35 -6.14
C MET A 1 35.71 -41.12 -5.46
N ARG A 2 35.86 -39.98 -6.15
CA ARG A 2 36.37 -38.74 -5.52
C ARG A 2 35.26 -38.15 -4.65
N GLN A 3 35.40 -38.24 -3.32
CA GLN A 3 34.59 -37.47 -2.39
C GLN A 3 34.67 -35.99 -2.79
N LYS A 4 33.55 -35.40 -3.21
CA LYS A 4 33.44 -33.95 -3.39
C LYS A 4 33.55 -33.33 -2.00
N ALA A 5 34.77 -33.07 -1.54
CA ALA A 5 35.03 -32.39 -0.27
C ALA A 5 34.18 -31.11 -0.22
N PHE A 6 33.42 -30.94 0.87
CA PHE A 6 32.57 -29.79 1.09
C PHE A 6 33.42 -28.52 1.05
N ARG A 7 33.31 -27.74 -0.03
CA ARG A 7 34.12 -26.53 -0.20
C ARG A 7 33.45 -25.38 0.53
N VAL A 8 34.10 -24.92 1.60
CA VAL A 8 33.69 -23.74 2.34
C VAL A 8 33.50 -22.55 1.39
N PRO A 9 32.37 -21.82 1.48
CA PRO A 9 32.08 -20.69 0.61
C PRO A 9 33.17 -19.62 0.68
N ARG A 10 33.25 -18.79 -0.36
CA ARG A 10 34.19 -17.65 -0.37
C ARG A 10 33.77 -16.64 0.71
N VAL A 11 34.74 -15.94 1.30
CA VAL A 11 34.49 -14.86 2.27
C VAL A 11 33.43 -13.88 1.77
N SER A 12 33.56 -13.39 0.53
CA SER A 12 32.56 -12.48 -0.08
C SER A 12 31.17 -13.09 -0.27
N THR A 13 31.05 -14.41 -0.37
CA THR A 13 29.75 -15.08 -0.42
C THR A 13 29.15 -15.16 0.98
N SER A 14 29.92 -15.58 1.99
CA SER A 14 29.46 -15.60 3.38
C SER A 14 29.06 -14.21 3.87
N ALA A 15 29.87 -13.20 3.57
CA ALA A 15 29.59 -11.81 3.92
C ALA A 15 28.35 -11.26 3.21
N ALA A 16 28.15 -11.57 1.93
CA ALA A 16 26.96 -11.15 1.20
C ALA A 16 25.67 -11.82 1.73
N LEU A 17 25.73 -13.12 2.03
CA LEU A 17 24.61 -13.84 2.64
C LEU A 17 24.28 -13.23 4.01
N ALA A 18 25.27 -13.08 4.89
CA ALA A 18 25.08 -12.50 6.22
C ALA A 18 24.56 -11.06 6.15
N GLY A 19 25.18 -10.22 5.33
CA GLY A 19 24.79 -8.81 5.19
C GLY A 19 23.37 -8.64 4.64
N GLY A 20 23.00 -9.40 3.60
CA GLY A 20 21.64 -9.37 3.06
C GLY A 20 20.60 -9.89 4.07
N THR A 21 20.91 -10.96 4.80
CA THR A 21 20.03 -11.51 5.84
C THR A 21 19.89 -10.55 7.02
N VAL A 22 20.98 -9.99 7.55
CA VAL A 22 20.96 -9.04 8.67
C VAL A 22 20.24 -7.75 8.28
N ALA A 23 20.47 -7.24 7.08
CA ALA A 23 19.72 -6.10 6.57
C ALA A 23 18.22 -6.40 6.49
N SER A 24 17.83 -7.62 6.12
CA SER A 24 16.42 -8.04 6.10
C SER A 24 15.80 -8.16 7.49
N LEU A 25 16.57 -8.66 8.46
CA LEU A 25 16.16 -8.85 9.85
C LEU A 25 16.18 -7.56 10.69
N ALA A 26 16.58 -6.44 10.08
CA ALA A 26 16.53 -5.14 10.74
C ALA A 26 15.08 -4.78 11.16
N PRO A 27 14.92 -4.00 12.25
CA PRO A 27 13.63 -3.52 12.73
C PRO A 27 12.76 -2.90 11.63
N GLY A 28 11.56 -3.45 11.47
CA GLY A 28 10.50 -2.92 10.61
C GLY A 28 9.46 -2.14 11.41
N LEU A 29 8.48 -1.60 10.69
CA LEU A 29 7.33 -0.90 11.24
C LEU A 29 6.21 -1.82 11.71
N LEU A 30 6.04 -2.93 10.99
CA LEU A 30 4.92 -3.83 11.17
C LEU A 30 5.43 -5.25 11.43
N PRO A 31 4.69 -6.04 12.22
CA PRO A 31 4.89 -7.47 12.28
C PRO A 31 4.83 -8.08 10.89
N ARG A 32 5.75 -8.99 10.59
CA ARG A 32 5.79 -9.68 9.30
C ARG A 32 5.37 -11.12 9.48
N THR A 33 4.79 -11.66 8.41
CA THR A 33 4.60 -13.10 8.29
C THR A 33 5.93 -13.76 7.90
N PRO A 34 6.10 -15.07 8.17
CA PRO A 34 7.30 -15.80 7.76
C PRO A 34 7.59 -15.69 6.26
N SER A 35 6.54 -15.72 5.43
CA SER A 35 6.64 -15.60 3.97
C SER A 35 7.05 -14.20 3.53
N ALA A 36 6.47 -13.14 4.10
CA ALA A 36 6.86 -11.76 3.80
C ALA A 36 8.34 -11.50 4.17
N GLN A 37 8.75 -11.94 5.37
CA GLN A 37 10.15 -11.84 5.80
C GLN A 37 11.08 -12.66 4.89
N ALA A 38 10.66 -13.83 4.42
CA ALA A 38 11.45 -14.68 3.51
C ALA A 38 11.65 -14.04 2.13
N ILE A 39 10.62 -13.37 1.60
CA ILE A 39 10.70 -12.64 0.33
C ILE A 39 11.69 -11.49 0.44
N LEU A 40 11.57 -10.66 1.48
CA LEU A 40 12.50 -9.56 1.73
C LEU A 40 13.94 -10.07 1.88
N THR A 41 14.12 -11.14 2.66
CA THR A 41 15.44 -11.74 2.88
C THR A 41 16.03 -12.24 1.57
N SER A 42 15.25 -12.97 0.78
CA SER A 42 15.69 -13.47 -0.53
C SER A 42 16.13 -12.34 -1.44
N LEU A 43 15.34 -11.27 -1.53
CA LEU A 43 15.66 -10.09 -2.35
C LEU A 43 16.98 -9.44 -1.92
N LEU A 44 17.14 -9.11 -0.64
CA LEU A 44 18.33 -8.44 -0.12
C LEU A 44 19.59 -9.32 -0.21
N VAL A 45 19.44 -10.63 0.03
CA VAL A 45 20.52 -11.60 -0.18
C VAL A 45 20.94 -11.66 -1.65
N LEU A 46 19.99 -11.71 -2.58
CA LEU A 46 20.29 -11.76 -4.01
C LEU A 46 20.98 -10.47 -4.49
N ILE A 47 20.55 -9.30 -4.01
CA ILE A 47 21.19 -8.01 -4.27
C ILE A 47 22.63 -8.02 -3.72
N ALA A 48 22.82 -8.43 -2.46
CA ALA A 48 24.14 -8.51 -1.84
C ALA A 48 25.08 -9.47 -2.60
N LEU A 49 24.57 -10.62 -3.06
CA LEU A 49 25.31 -11.57 -3.88
C LEU A 49 25.68 -11.00 -5.26
N ALA A 50 24.78 -10.23 -5.88
CA ALA A 50 25.03 -9.54 -7.14
C ALA A 50 26.12 -8.48 -6.99
N VAL A 51 26.01 -7.61 -5.97
CA VAL A 51 27.02 -6.59 -5.63
C VAL A 51 28.38 -7.23 -5.35
N ALA A 52 28.43 -8.28 -4.52
CA ALA A 52 29.66 -9.03 -4.28
C ALA A 52 30.21 -9.68 -5.58
N GLY A 53 29.34 -10.06 -6.52
CA GLY A 53 29.69 -10.48 -7.86
C GLY A 53 30.40 -9.38 -8.68
N LEU A 54 29.81 -8.19 -8.71
CA LEU A 54 30.32 -7.01 -9.42
C LEU A 54 31.64 -6.52 -8.84
N ILE A 55 31.75 -6.40 -7.51
CA ILE A 55 33.00 -6.03 -6.84
C ILE A 55 34.12 -7.01 -7.22
N ARG A 56 33.84 -8.32 -7.23
CA ARG A 56 34.84 -9.32 -7.66
C ARG A 56 35.23 -9.17 -9.11
N MET A 57 34.31 -8.77 -9.98
CA MET A 57 34.60 -8.54 -11.39
C MET A 57 35.53 -7.33 -11.55
N ALA A 58 35.26 -6.23 -10.83
CA ALA A 58 36.09 -5.03 -10.81
C ALA A 58 37.49 -5.27 -10.22
N LEU A 59 37.58 -5.98 -9.09
CA LEU A 59 38.88 -6.31 -8.48
C LEU A 59 39.75 -7.19 -9.40
N ARG A 60 39.12 -8.07 -10.19
CA ARG A 60 39.83 -8.89 -11.19
C ARG A 60 40.31 -8.06 -12.38
N SER A 61 39.53 -7.10 -12.86
CA SER A 61 39.99 -6.20 -13.94
C SER A 61 41.14 -5.32 -13.48
N LEU A 62 41.18 -4.97 -12.18
CA LEU A 62 42.29 -4.23 -11.55
C LEU A 62 43.49 -5.12 -11.16
N ARG A 63 43.53 -6.39 -11.58
CA ARG A 63 44.60 -7.38 -11.30
C ARG A 63 44.92 -7.58 -9.81
N PHE A 64 44.00 -7.26 -8.89
CA PHE A 64 44.20 -7.44 -7.45
C PHE A 64 44.09 -8.94 -7.08
N GLY A 65 45.18 -9.53 -6.59
CA GLY A 65 45.29 -10.97 -6.31
C GLY A 65 44.73 -11.38 -4.93
N VAL A 66 43.50 -11.87 -4.88
CA VAL A 66 42.90 -12.41 -3.62
C VAL A 66 43.26 -13.89 -3.44
N ARG A 67 44.56 -14.20 -3.24
CA ARG A 67 45.07 -15.59 -3.33
C ARG A 67 45.45 -16.26 -2.00
N GLN A 68 45.37 -15.59 -0.86
CA GLN A 68 45.48 -16.22 0.46
C GLN A 68 44.08 -16.25 1.11
N LEU A 69 43.90 -16.68 2.37
CA LEU A 69 42.63 -16.63 3.11
C LEU A 69 41.70 -17.86 3.06
N VAL A 70 42.17 -19.11 2.89
CA VAL A 70 41.30 -20.31 3.08
C VAL A 70 40.83 -20.44 4.54
N ARG A 71 41.71 -20.24 5.54
CA ARG A 71 41.34 -20.23 6.97
C ARG A 71 40.28 -19.16 7.27
N LEU A 72 40.41 -17.99 6.66
CA LEU A 72 39.45 -16.89 6.78
C LEU A 72 38.09 -17.18 6.15
N ARG A 73 37.96 -18.18 5.27
CA ARG A 73 36.63 -18.62 4.79
C ARG A 73 35.83 -19.30 5.89
N VAL A 74 36.48 -20.13 6.69
CA VAL A 74 35.84 -20.79 7.84
C VAL A 74 35.49 -19.74 8.88
N VAL A 75 36.44 -18.86 9.22
CA VAL A 75 36.19 -17.74 10.15
C VAL A 75 35.04 -16.86 9.67
N ALA A 76 35.02 -16.46 8.40
CA ALA A 76 33.93 -15.65 7.83
C ALA A 76 32.60 -16.40 7.80
N ALA A 77 32.59 -17.71 7.57
CA ALA A 77 31.37 -18.52 7.62
C ALA A 77 30.82 -18.64 9.05
N VAL A 78 31.69 -18.89 10.04
CA VAL A 78 31.31 -18.93 11.46
C VAL A 78 30.82 -17.57 11.92
N ALA A 79 31.55 -16.50 11.62
CA ALA A 79 31.13 -15.13 11.94
C ALA A 79 29.79 -14.77 11.28
N ALA A 80 29.57 -15.18 10.02
CA ALA A 80 28.29 -15.01 9.34
C ALA A 80 27.14 -15.73 10.06
N ILE A 81 27.36 -16.97 10.51
CA ILE A 81 26.36 -17.75 11.25
C ILE A 81 26.04 -17.09 12.59
N LEU A 82 27.06 -16.68 13.35
CA LEU A 82 26.88 -16.01 14.64
C LEU A 82 26.14 -14.67 14.48
N LEU A 83 26.52 -13.88 13.47
CA LEU A 83 25.88 -12.59 13.18
C LEU A 83 24.41 -12.77 12.78
N VAL A 84 24.10 -13.76 11.94
CA VAL A 84 22.72 -14.07 11.56
C VAL A 84 21.93 -14.58 12.76
N GLY A 85 22.50 -15.45 13.60
CA GLY A 85 21.85 -15.93 14.83
C GLY A 85 21.52 -14.80 15.80
N ALA A 86 22.46 -13.88 16.04
CA ALA A 86 22.22 -12.69 16.86
C ALA A 86 21.13 -11.78 16.26
N ALA A 87 21.18 -11.55 14.94
CA ALA A 87 20.16 -10.77 14.24
C ALA A 87 18.77 -11.44 14.29
N MET A 88 18.70 -12.77 14.23
CA MET A 88 17.44 -13.51 14.38
C MET A 88 16.87 -13.36 15.79
N GLY A 89 17.70 -13.46 16.83
CA GLY A 89 17.25 -13.25 18.21
C GLY A 89 16.73 -11.82 18.44
N TYR A 90 17.42 -10.81 17.90
CA TYR A 90 16.96 -9.43 17.97
C TYR A 90 15.67 -9.20 17.16
N ALA A 91 15.58 -9.78 15.96
CA ALA A 91 14.37 -9.69 15.14
C ALA A 91 13.17 -10.38 15.78
N GLU A 92 13.38 -11.49 16.50
CA GLU A 92 12.33 -12.18 17.26
C GLU A 92 11.81 -11.30 18.40
N HIS A 93 12.72 -10.69 19.17
CA HIS A 93 12.35 -9.74 20.21
C HIS A 93 11.54 -8.56 19.63
N TRP A 94 12.04 -7.92 18.56
CA TRP A 94 11.36 -6.80 17.91
C TRP A 94 9.97 -7.18 17.34
N GLN A 95 9.84 -8.35 16.70
CA GLN A 95 8.55 -8.85 16.20
C GLN A 95 7.56 -9.02 17.34
N ASN A 96 7.98 -9.55 18.48
CA ASN A 96 7.12 -9.76 19.63
C ASN A 96 6.76 -8.47 20.35
N GLU A 97 7.66 -7.47 20.41
CA GLU A 97 7.34 -6.14 20.93
C GLU A 97 6.27 -5.43 20.09
N LEU A 98 6.42 -5.44 18.75
CA LEU A 98 5.40 -4.89 17.85
C LEU A 98 4.06 -5.62 18.01
N ARG A 99 4.08 -6.95 18.06
CA ARG A 99 2.87 -7.77 18.22
C ARG A 99 2.17 -7.52 19.56
N ALA A 100 2.94 -7.39 20.64
CA ALA A 100 2.42 -7.06 21.96
C ALA A 100 1.78 -5.66 21.97
N ALA A 101 2.44 -4.66 21.39
CA ALA A 101 1.89 -3.31 21.25
C ALA A 101 0.59 -3.28 20.45
N MET A 102 0.48 -4.14 19.43
CA MET A 102 -0.71 -4.29 18.59
C MET A 102 -1.77 -5.24 19.14
N GLY A 103 -1.57 -5.82 20.33
CA GLY A 103 -2.53 -6.75 20.94
C GLY A 103 -2.72 -8.07 20.18
N VAL A 104 -1.73 -8.51 19.40
CA VAL A 104 -1.77 -9.77 18.64
C VAL A 104 -0.79 -10.80 19.19
N GLY A 105 -1.04 -12.07 18.91
CA GLY A 105 -0.19 -13.17 19.38
C GLY A 105 1.25 -13.07 18.86
N GLY A 106 2.21 -13.40 19.74
CA GLY A 106 3.64 -13.48 19.42
C GLY A 106 3.95 -14.44 18.27
N ILE A 107 5.19 -14.41 17.76
CA ILE A 107 5.60 -15.35 16.71
C ILE A 107 5.52 -16.79 17.22
N GLY A 108 4.98 -17.68 16.40
CA GLY A 108 4.89 -19.11 16.74
C GLY A 108 6.25 -19.81 16.67
N PRO A 109 6.40 -20.99 17.31
CA PRO A 109 7.67 -21.71 17.36
C PRO A 109 8.19 -22.15 15.98
N TRP A 110 7.31 -22.22 14.97
CA TRP A 110 7.68 -22.60 13.60
C TRP A 110 8.01 -21.41 12.70
N TYR A 111 7.98 -20.17 13.21
CA TYR A 111 8.15 -18.96 12.40
C TYR A 111 9.46 -18.99 11.59
N TRP A 112 10.59 -19.21 12.25
CA TRP A 112 11.91 -19.25 11.60
C TRP A 112 12.11 -20.47 10.71
N ALA A 113 11.48 -21.61 11.04
CA ALA A 113 11.49 -22.78 10.18
C ALA A 113 10.76 -22.50 8.86
N GLN A 114 9.58 -21.89 8.92
CA GLN A 114 8.82 -21.48 7.73
C GLN A 114 9.59 -20.43 6.92
N TRP A 115 10.19 -19.43 7.59
CA TRP A 115 11.03 -18.43 6.94
C TRP A 115 12.16 -19.09 6.13
N LEU A 116 12.84 -20.10 6.69
CA LEU A 116 13.92 -20.81 6.01
C LEU A 116 13.41 -21.66 4.84
N VAL A 117 12.28 -22.34 5.01
CA VAL A 117 11.60 -23.13 3.96
C VAL A 117 11.23 -22.26 2.75
N TRP A 118 10.86 -21.00 2.95
CA TRP A 118 10.59 -20.07 1.85
C TRP A 118 11.86 -19.43 1.27
N THR A 119 12.79 -19.00 2.13
CA THR A 119 13.97 -18.24 1.70
C THR A 119 14.92 -19.08 0.84
N VAL A 120 15.20 -20.32 1.25
CA VAL A 120 16.20 -21.16 0.56
C VAL A 120 15.80 -21.47 -0.88
N PRO A 121 14.58 -21.96 -1.18
CA PRO A 121 14.16 -22.22 -2.56
C PRO A 121 14.16 -20.95 -3.41
N LEU A 122 13.66 -19.82 -2.90
CA LEU A 122 13.62 -18.55 -3.63
C LEU A 122 15.03 -18.13 -4.08
N VAL A 123 15.99 -18.12 -3.16
CA VAL A 123 17.39 -17.77 -3.48
C VAL A 123 18.00 -18.79 -4.44
N VAL A 124 17.79 -20.09 -4.21
CA VAL A 124 18.34 -21.17 -5.06
C VAL A 124 17.83 -21.06 -6.50
N VAL A 125 16.52 -20.90 -6.69
CA VAL A 125 15.90 -20.79 -8.02
C VAL A 125 16.49 -19.60 -8.79
N VAL A 126 16.55 -18.41 -8.18
CA VAL A 126 17.09 -17.23 -8.86
C VAL A 126 18.58 -17.40 -9.20
N VAL A 127 19.36 -17.99 -8.30
CA VAL A 127 20.78 -18.28 -8.55
C VAL A 127 20.95 -19.31 -9.68
N LEU A 128 20.11 -20.34 -9.75
CA LEU A 128 20.13 -21.33 -10.83
C LEU A 128 19.76 -20.70 -12.18
N ILE A 129 18.73 -19.86 -12.22
CA ILE A 129 18.35 -19.09 -13.41
C ILE A 129 19.52 -18.21 -13.87
N ALA A 130 20.13 -17.44 -12.96
CA ALA A 130 21.27 -16.58 -13.28
C ALA A 130 22.48 -17.37 -13.81
N ARG A 131 22.69 -18.60 -13.32
CA ARG A 131 23.72 -19.51 -13.84
C ARG A 131 23.37 -20.09 -15.20
N GLY A 132 22.11 -20.45 -15.42
CA GLY A 132 21.58 -20.90 -16.71
C GLY A 132 21.76 -19.82 -17.78
N VAL A 133 21.34 -18.58 -17.50
CA VAL A 133 21.55 -17.42 -18.38
C VAL A 133 23.03 -17.24 -18.70
N ARG A 134 23.90 -17.26 -17.67
CA ARG A 134 25.35 -17.15 -17.89
C ARG A 134 25.92 -18.28 -18.75
N TRP A 135 25.40 -19.49 -18.60
CA TRP A 135 25.82 -20.65 -19.40
C TRP A 135 25.40 -20.46 -20.87
N VAL A 136 24.15 -20.06 -21.12
CA VAL A 136 23.65 -19.74 -22.46
C VAL A 136 24.49 -18.65 -23.11
N VAL A 137 24.77 -17.55 -22.38
CA VAL A 137 25.59 -16.43 -22.89
C VAL A 137 26.99 -16.89 -23.30
N ARG A 138 27.60 -17.80 -22.52
CA ARG A 138 28.92 -18.36 -22.86
C ARG A 138 28.86 -19.32 -24.04
N ARG A 139 27.75 -20.05 -24.22
CA ARG A 139 27.57 -21.01 -25.32
C ARG A 139 27.32 -20.31 -26.65
N LEU A 140 26.51 -19.26 -26.66
CA LEU A 140 26.15 -18.50 -27.87
C LEU A 140 27.19 -17.45 -28.27
N GLY A 141 28.05 -17.04 -27.34
CA GLY A 141 28.99 -15.94 -27.53
C GLY A 141 28.36 -14.57 -27.21
N ARG A 142 29.20 -13.61 -26.80
CA ARG A 142 28.75 -12.30 -26.29
C ARG A 142 27.89 -11.53 -27.29
N VAL A 143 28.29 -11.48 -28.57
CA VAL A 143 27.59 -10.71 -29.61
C VAL A 143 26.18 -11.26 -29.87
N ARG A 144 26.05 -12.58 -30.06
CA ARG A 144 24.74 -13.22 -30.29
C ARG A 144 23.82 -13.12 -29.07
N SER A 145 24.41 -13.08 -27.88
CA SER A 145 23.67 -12.93 -26.63
C SER A 145 23.17 -11.50 -26.40
N VAL A 146 23.98 -10.50 -26.78
CA VAL A 146 23.56 -9.09 -26.77
C VAL A 146 22.48 -8.85 -27.81
N ALA A 147 22.65 -9.38 -29.04
CA ALA A 147 21.64 -9.28 -30.09
C ALA A 147 20.32 -9.97 -29.68
N ALA A 148 20.38 -11.19 -29.13
CA ALA A 148 19.21 -11.89 -28.62
C ALA A 148 18.56 -11.15 -27.43
N GLY A 149 19.37 -10.59 -26.53
CA GLY A 149 18.89 -9.79 -25.41
C GLY A 149 18.21 -8.50 -25.85
N ALA A 150 18.78 -7.79 -26.84
CA ALA A 150 18.19 -6.61 -27.43
C ALA A 150 16.88 -6.93 -28.18
N ALA A 151 16.87 -8.01 -28.97
CA ALA A 151 15.65 -8.48 -29.63
C ALA A 151 14.56 -8.87 -28.64
N LEU A 152 14.92 -9.56 -27.53
CA LEU A 152 14.00 -9.87 -26.43
C LEU A 152 13.50 -8.59 -25.74
N LEU A 153 14.34 -7.58 -25.56
CA LEU A 153 13.94 -6.32 -24.94
C LEU A 153 12.99 -5.54 -25.85
N VAL A 154 13.25 -5.50 -27.15
CA VAL A 154 12.37 -4.88 -28.16
C VAL A 154 11.05 -5.65 -28.25
N ALA A 155 11.09 -6.98 -28.33
CA ALA A 155 9.89 -7.82 -28.29
C ALA A 155 9.12 -7.65 -26.97
N ALA A 156 9.82 -7.52 -25.85
CA ALA A 156 9.21 -7.24 -24.57
C ALA A 156 8.52 -5.87 -24.57
N GLN A 157 9.16 -4.84 -25.12
CA GLN A 157 8.59 -3.50 -25.19
C GLN A 157 7.38 -3.41 -26.14
N LEU A 158 7.42 -4.09 -27.28
CA LEU A 158 6.38 -3.99 -28.31
C LEU A 158 5.19 -4.94 -28.08
N VAL A 159 5.43 -6.10 -27.47
CA VAL A 159 4.40 -7.13 -27.30
C VAL A 159 4.12 -7.36 -25.82
N ILE A 160 5.14 -7.68 -25.03
CA ILE A 160 4.93 -8.11 -23.64
C ILE A 160 4.39 -6.96 -22.77
N VAL A 161 4.94 -5.75 -22.89
CA VAL A 161 4.52 -4.59 -22.09
C VAL A 161 3.05 -4.21 -22.38
N PRO A 162 2.63 -3.98 -23.64
CA PRO A 162 1.21 -3.74 -23.93
C PRO A 162 0.30 -4.89 -23.50
N SER A 163 0.69 -6.16 -23.73
CA SER A 163 -0.11 -7.30 -23.32
C SER A 163 -0.23 -7.43 -21.79
N ILE A 164 0.82 -7.17 -21.04
CA ILE A 164 0.77 -7.15 -19.57
C ILE A 164 -0.13 -6.01 -19.09
N VAL A 165 -0.04 -4.82 -19.70
CA VAL A 165 -0.88 -3.68 -19.34
C VAL A 165 -2.36 -4.00 -19.60
N GLU A 166 -2.68 -4.56 -20.77
CA GLU A 166 -4.06 -4.91 -21.13
C GLU A 166 -4.61 -6.04 -20.26
N TRP A 167 -3.80 -7.08 -20.03
CA TRP A 167 -4.15 -8.17 -19.11
C TRP A 167 -4.41 -7.65 -17.69
N ARG A 168 -3.60 -6.70 -17.19
CA ARG A 168 -3.82 -6.07 -15.87
C ARG A 168 -5.11 -5.28 -15.83
N LYS A 169 -5.40 -4.46 -16.84
CA LYS A 169 -6.65 -3.69 -16.94
C LYS A 169 -7.86 -4.63 -16.93
N SER A 170 -7.82 -5.68 -17.74
CA SER A 170 -8.84 -6.73 -17.79
C SER A 170 -9.03 -7.42 -16.43
N ALA A 171 -7.93 -7.79 -15.75
CA ALA A 171 -7.98 -8.41 -14.44
C ALA A 171 -8.59 -7.49 -13.37
N TYR A 172 -8.26 -6.19 -13.38
CA TYR A 172 -8.82 -5.20 -12.47
C TYR A 172 -10.31 -4.95 -12.75
N ALA A 173 -10.70 -4.80 -14.01
CA ALA A 173 -12.08 -4.66 -14.41
C ALA A 173 -12.92 -5.90 -14.02
N SER A 174 -12.36 -7.10 -14.17
CA SER A 174 -12.98 -8.36 -13.75
C SER A 174 -13.13 -8.45 -12.23
N ALA A 175 -12.10 -8.06 -11.47
CA ALA A 175 -12.19 -8.00 -10.01
C ALA A 175 -13.23 -6.95 -9.56
N ASN A 176 -13.33 -5.83 -10.24
CA ASN A 176 -14.32 -4.78 -9.95
C ASN A 176 -15.76 -5.22 -10.28
N SER A 177 -15.96 -6.00 -11.34
CA SER A 177 -17.27 -6.54 -11.71
C SER A 177 -17.68 -7.79 -10.93
N TYR A 178 -16.76 -8.41 -10.18
CA TYR A 178 -17.05 -9.60 -9.37
C TYR A 178 -18.16 -9.34 -8.35
N LEU A 179 -19.23 -10.13 -8.44
CA LEU A 179 -20.36 -10.11 -7.51
C LEU A 179 -20.11 -11.13 -6.40
N ASP A 180 -19.83 -10.64 -5.20
CA ASP A 180 -19.68 -11.46 -4.00
C ASP A 180 -21.06 -12.00 -3.56
N PRO A 181 -21.29 -13.33 -3.58
CA PRO A 181 -22.57 -13.91 -3.15
C PRO A 181 -22.89 -13.69 -1.67
N GLY A 182 -21.89 -13.41 -0.84
CA GLY A 182 -22.07 -13.10 0.58
C GLY A 182 -22.57 -11.68 0.83
N LEU A 183 -22.60 -10.83 -0.20
CA LEU A 183 -22.99 -9.43 -0.09
C LEU A 183 -24.43 -9.22 -0.58
N ALA A 184 -25.35 -8.96 0.35
CA ALA A 184 -26.74 -8.69 0.03
C ALA A 184 -26.90 -7.28 -0.59
N GLN A 185 -27.65 -7.21 -1.69
CA GLN A 185 -28.09 -5.93 -2.26
C GLN A 185 -28.98 -5.20 -1.24
N PRO A 186 -28.80 -3.90 -1.01
CA PRO A 186 -29.62 -3.16 -0.07
C PRO A 186 -31.03 -2.93 -0.63
N ASP A 187 -32.06 -3.20 0.16
CA ASP A 187 -33.45 -2.89 -0.20
C ASP A 187 -33.86 -1.45 0.15
N SER A 188 -33.06 -0.76 0.98
CA SER A 188 -33.37 0.59 1.44
C SER A 188 -33.29 1.62 0.31
N PRO A 189 -34.30 2.49 0.14
CA PRO A 189 -34.25 3.56 -0.85
C PRO A 189 -33.16 4.60 -0.55
N ALA A 190 -32.67 4.69 0.70
CA ALA A 190 -31.59 5.58 1.12
C ALA A 190 -30.18 5.14 0.67
N ARG A 191 -30.09 4.07 -0.13
CA ARG A 191 -28.82 3.48 -0.59
C ARG A 191 -28.78 3.36 -2.10
N SER A 192 -27.66 3.74 -2.70
CA SER A 192 -27.39 3.44 -4.11
C SER A 192 -27.26 1.93 -4.31
N GLY A 193 -27.63 1.47 -5.50
CA GLY A 193 -27.70 0.05 -5.85
C GLY A 193 -28.95 -0.67 -5.35
N SER A 194 -29.87 -0.01 -4.64
CA SER A 194 -31.19 -0.58 -4.32
C SER A 194 -32.04 -0.77 -5.58
N PRO A 195 -33.14 -1.55 -5.54
CA PRO A 195 -34.01 -1.76 -6.72
C PRO A 195 -34.57 -0.47 -7.34
N VAL A 196 -34.66 0.61 -6.56
CA VAL A 196 -35.14 1.94 -7.00
C VAL A 196 -34.00 2.92 -7.33
N SER A 197 -32.75 2.48 -7.23
CA SER A 197 -31.56 3.30 -7.51
C SER A 197 -31.37 3.54 -9.00
N MET A 198 -30.92 4.74 -9.37
CA MET A 198 -30.52 5.05 -10.75
C MET A 198 -29.20 4.38 -11.13
N ALA A 199 -28.32 4.13 -10.15
CA ALA A 199 -27.13 3.29 -10.33
C ALA A 199 -27.49 1.84 -10.01
N SER A 200 -27.36 0.92 -10.98
CA SER A 200 -27.66 -0.49 -10.75
C SER A 200 -26.64 -1.15 -9.82
N TRP A 201 -27.06 -2.15 -9.04
CA TRP A 201 -26.19 -2.90 -8.12
C TRP A 201 -24.87 -3.41 -8.76
N PRO A 202 -24.88 -4.00 -9.97
CA PRO A 202 -23.64 -4.42 -10.62
C PRO A 202 -22.73 -3.26 -11.03
N SER A 203 -23.30 -2.08 -11.34
CA SER A 203 -22.55 -0.93 -11.84
C SER A 203 -21.67 -0.24 -10.78
N LEU A 204 -21.97 -0.44 -9.48
CA LEU A 204 -21.26 0.19 -8.36
C LEU A 204 -19.80 -0.26 -8.21
N GLY A 205 -19.41 -1.36 -8.86
CA GLY A 205 -18.11 -1.99 -8.62
C GLY A 205 -18.03 -2.74 -7.29
N ALA A 206 -16.98 -3.53 -7.09
CA ALA A 206 -16.86 -4.43 -5.95
C ALA A 206 -16.76 -3.68 -4.62
N GLU A 207 -15.96 -2.62 -4.58
CA GLU A 207 -15.79 -1.82 -3.37
C GLU A 207 -16.99 -0.91 -3.09
N GLY A 208 -17.60 -0.35 -4.14
CA GLY A 208 -18.83 0.43 -4.01
C GLY A 208 -19.97 -0.38 -3.42
N ARG A 209 -20.15 -1.63 -3.88
CA ARG A 209 -21.13 -2.57 -3.29
C ARG A 209 -20.87 -2.82 -1.81
N LYS A 210 -19.61 -3.09 -1.41
CA LYS A 210 -19.25 -3.29 0.01
C LYS A 210 -19.58 -2.06 0.85
N PHE A 211 -19.27 -0.87 0.33
CA PHE A 211 -19.58 0.40 1.00
C PHE A 211 -21.09 0.58 1.20
N VAL A 212 -21.92 0.44 0.16
CA VAL A 212 -23.36 0.68 0.28
C VAL A 212 -24.09 -0.43 1.04
N ALA A 213 -23.61 -1.67 1.04
CA ALA A 213 -24.21 -2.77 1.81
C ALA A 213 -23.77 -2.81 3.27
N GLY A 214 -22.67 -2.13 3.62
CA GLY A 214 -22.14 -2.10 4.98
C GLY A 214 -23.13 -1.56 6.02
N THR A 215 -22.92 -1.92 7.28
CA THR A 215 -23.69 -1.42 8.43
C THR A 215 -23.06 -0.16 9.03
N PRO A 216 -23.81 0.63 9.82
CA PRO A 216 -25.26 0.56 10.07
C PRO A 216 -26.11 1.14 8.92
N ALA A 217 -27.42 0.82 8.93
CA ALA A 217 -28.37 1.12 7.84
C ALA A 217 -29.00 2.53 7.87
N ARG A 218 -28.72 3.35 8.89
CA ARG A 218 -29.42 4.61 9.17
C ARG A 218 -28.95 5.77 8.28
N THR A 219 -27.65 5.81 8.01
CA THR A 219 -26.99 6.78 7.14
C THR A 219 -27.35 6.58 5.66
N VAL A 220 -27.54 7.71 4.95
CA VAL A 220 -27.65 7.73 3.49
C VAL A 220 -26.29 7.39 2.88
N ARG A 221 -26.23 6.40 2.00
CA ARG A 221 -24.98 5.99 1.31
C ARG A 221 -25.18 6.08 -0.20
N VAL A 222 -24.62 7.14 -0.77
CA VAL A 222 -24.57 7.34 -2.22
C VAL A 222 -23.20 6.92 -2.74
N TYR A 223 -23.21 6.08 -3.75
CA TYR A 223 -21.99 5.66 -4.41
C TYR A 223 -22.24 5.51 -5.90
N VAL A 224 -21.33 6.04 -6.72
CA VAL A 224 -21.36 5.90 -8.17
C VAL A 224 -20.09 5.21 -8.63
N GLY A 225 -20.25 4.06 -9.30
CA GLY A 225 -19.15 3.27 -9.84
C GLY A 225 -18.72 3.74 -11.22
N LEU A 226 -17.56 3.24 -11.68
CA LEU A 226 -17.04 3.54 -13.02
C LEU A 226 -18.02 3.17 -14.15
N ASN A 227 -18.74 2.07 -13.97
CA ASN A 227 -19.68 1.52 -14.95
C ASN A 227 -21.11 2.08 -14.79
N SER A 228 -21.34 2.99 -13.84
CA SER A 228 -22.67 3.57 -13.61
C SER A 228 -23.02 4.66 -14.63
N ALA A 229 -22.02 5.32 -15.25
CA ALA A 229 -22.20 6.26 -16.35
C ALA A 229 -20.89 6.37 -17.18
N PRO A 230 -20.96 6.76 -18.47
CA PRO A 230 -19.85 6.60 -19.41
C PRO A 230 -18.63 7.48 -19.09
N ASP A 231 -18.84 8.72 -18.63
CA ASP A 231 -17.79 9.70 -18.37
C ASP A 231 -17.91 10.32 -16.96
N LEU A 232 -16.87 11.06 -16.56
CA LEU A 232 -16.79 11.65 -15.22
C LEU A 232 -17.94 12.63 -14.94
N ASP A 233 -18.27 13.50 -15.87
CA ASP A 233 -19.32 14.51 -15.68
C ASP A 233 -20.70 13.85 -15.56
N SER A 234 -20.98 12.85 -16.40
CA SER A 234 -22.19 12.02 -16.31
C SER A 234 -22.28 11.28 -14.96
N ARG A 235 -21.15 10.77 -14.44
CA ARG A 235 -21.11 10.09 -13.13
C ARG A 235 -21.31 11.07 -11.97
N VAL A 236 -20.73 12.27 -12.03
CA VAL A 236 -20.95 13.34 -11.05
C VAL A 236 -22.42 13.77 -11.05
N ALA A 237 -23.00 14.00 -12.22
CA ALA A 237 -24.42 14.34 -12.34
C ALA A 237 -25.33 13.22 -11.79
N LEU A 238 -24.97 11.95 -12.02
CA LEU A 238 -25.66 10.80 -11.42
C LEU A 238 -25.53 10.79 -9.89
N ALA A 239 -24.36 11.13 -9.33
CA ALA A 239 -24.16 11.21 -7.88
C ALA A 239 -25.03 12.29 -7.24
N ILE A 240 -25.15 13.47 -7.87
CA ILE A 240 -26.04 14.54 -7.39
C ILE A 240 -27.51 14.09 -7.44
N ARG A 241 -27.96 13.47 -8.54
CA ARG A 241 -29.34 12.95 -8.61
C ARG A 241 -29.59 11.85 -7.58
N GLU A 242 -28.62 10.96 -7.34
CA GLU A 242 -28.73 9.93 -6.30
C GLU A 242 -28.81 10.56 -4.90
N LEU A 243 -28.07 11.63 -4.61
CA LEU A 243 -28.18 12.38 -3.37
C LEU A 243 -29.57 13.02 -3.20
N GLU A 244 -30.17 13.53 -4.27
CA GLU A 244 -31.56 14.03 -4.23
C GLU A 244 -32.55 12.88 -3.97
N ARG A 245 -32.45 11.79 -4.74
CA ARG A 245 -33.36 10.63 -4.64
C ARG A 245 -33.33 9.97 -3.26
N THR A 246 -32.15 9.90 -2.65
CA THR A 246 -31.95 9.22 -1.35
C THR A 246 -32.29 10.08 -0.14
N GLY A 247 -32.68 11.35 -0.34
CA GLY A 247 -32.84 12.31 0.76
C GLY A 247 -31.51 12.71 1.39
N GLY A 248 -30.41 12.60 0.65
CA GLY A 248 -29.06 12.93 1.15
C GLY A 248 -28.89 14.41 1.45
N PHE A 249 -29.49 15.28 0.64
CA PHE A 249 -29.49 16.73 0.88
C PHE A 249 -30.44 17.18 2.00
N GLU A 250 -31.32 16.30 2.48
CA GLU A 250 -32.26 16.57 3.58
C GLU A 250 -31.64 16.27 4.96
N ARG A 251 -30.45 15.65 4.98
CA ARG A 251 -29.69 15.40 6.22
C ARG A 251 -29.02 16.67 6.70
N HIS A 252 -28.79 16.80 8.01
CA HIS A 252 -28.08 17.99 8.53
C HIS A 252 -26.58 17.97 8.18
N HIS A 253 -26.03 16.80 7.86
CA HIS A 253 -24.61 16.61 7.55
C HIS A 253 -24.42 15.86 6.24
N LEU A 254 -23.49 16.33 5.40
CA LEU A 254 -23.09 15.66 4.16
C LEU A 254 -21.56 15.54 4.13
N VAL A 255 -21.06 14.33 3.95
CA VAL A 255 -19.62 14.04 3.83
C VAL A 255 -19.32 13.54 2.43
N VAL A 256 -18.49 14.28 1.70
CA VAL A 256 -17.88 13.81 0.46
C VAL A 256 -16.77 12.84 0.83
N THR A 257 -16.95 11.56 0.54
CA THR A 257 -16.00 10.49 0.86
C THR A 257 -15.17 10.15 -0.37
N VAL A 258 -13.90 10.56 -0.36
CA VAL A 258 -12.99 10.32 -1.47
C VAL A 258 -12.43 8.91 -1.37
N PRO A 259 -12.76 8.00 -2.31
CA PRO A 259 -12.30 6.63 -2.23
C PRO A 259 -10.79 6.49 -2.47
N THR A 260 -10.24 5.36 -2.09
CA THR A 260 -8.85 4.97 -2.34
C THR A 260 -8.77 3.94 -3.45
N GLY A 261 -7.93 4.20 -4.46
CA GLY A 261 -7.57 3.25 -5.52
C GLY A 261 -8.77 2.74 -6.29
N SER A 262 -9.12 1.48 -6.08
CA SER A 262 -10.18 0.76 -6.79
C SER A 262 -11.61 1.21 -6.42
N GLY A 263 -11.77 2.35 -5.73
CA GLY A 263 -13.08 2.77 -5.18
C GLY A 263 -13.30 2.44 -3.71
N TRP A 264 -12.25 2.04 -2.98
CA TRP A 264 -12.41 1.60 -1.60
C TRP A 264 -12.68 2.76 -0.64
N ILE A 265 -13.76 2.63 0.15
CA ILE A 265 -14.06 3.49 1.30
C ILE A 265 -14.09 2.57 2.52
N ASP A 266 -13.32 2.91 3.56
CA ASP A 266 -13.24 2.10 4.77
C ASP A 266 -14.60 2.01 5.49
N GLY A 267 -15.04 0.79 5.78
CA GLY A 267 -16.29 0.54 6.49
C GLY A 267 -16.25 1.07 7.92
N ASP A 268 -15.09 1.05 8.57
CA ASP A 268 -14.92 1.61 9.91
C ASP A 268 -15.05 3.15 9.89
N ALA A 269 -14.57 3.81 8.84
CA ALA A 269 -14.78 5.24 8.65
C ALA A 269 -16.26 5.56 8.43
N ALA A 270 -16.95 4.81 7.56
CA ALA A 270 -18.38 4.98 7.34
C ALA A 270 -19.20 4.77 8.64
N LYS A 271 -18.81 3.79 9.46
CA LYS A 271 -19.42 3.55 10.78
C LYS A 271 -19.10 4.66 11.78
N GLY A 272 -17.87 5.18 11.77
CA GLY A 272 -17.46 6.30 12.60
C GLY A 272 -18.25 7.56 12.29
N LEU A 273 -18.46 7.86 11.00
CA LEU A 273 -19.23 9.02 10.54
C LEU A 273 -20.73 8.87 10.90
N ASP A 274 -21.31 7.68 10.72
CA ASP A 274 -22.68 7.41 11.18
C ASP A 274 -22.81 7.63 12.70
N THR A 275 -21.86 7.11 13.48
CA THR A 275 -21.86 7.27 14.95
C THR A 275 -21.74 8.74 15.35
N ARG A 276 -20.83 9.47 14.70
CA ARG A 276 -20.56 10.89 14.96
C ARG A 276 -21.78 11.79 14.81
N PHE A 277 -22.61 11.49 13.82
CA PHE A 277 -23.80 12.28 13.48
C PHE A 277 -25.11 11.56 13.86
N GLY A 278 -25.06 10.49 14.65
CA GLY A 278 -26.25 9.76 15.10
C GLY A 278 -27.09 9.16 13.95
N GLY A 279 -26.50 8.90 12.79
CA GLY A 279 -27.17 8.44 11.58
C GLY A 279 -27.83 9.55 10.75
N ASP A 280 -27.69 10.82 11.14
CA ASP A 280 -28.14 11.98 10.39
C ASP A 280 -27.05 12.55 9.48
N VAL A 281 -26.57 11.70 8.58
CA VAL A 281 -25.51 12.05 7.64
C VAL A 281 -25.75 11.38 6.29
N ALA A 282 -25.35 12.06 5.22
CA ALA A 282 -25.22 11.49 3.90
C ALA A 282 -23.74 11.33 3.53
N LEU A 283 -23.34 10.13 3.11
CA LEU A 283 -21.99 9.81 2.64
C LEU A 283 -22.02 9.63 1.13
N ALA A 284 -21.22 10.42 0.40
CA ALA A 284 -21.20 10.43 -1.06
C ALA A 284 -19.82 10.09 -1.61
N GLY A 285 -19.70 8.96 -2.31
CA GLY A 285 -18.46 8.52 -2.94
C GLY A 285 -18.57 8.34 -4.45
N LEU A 286 -17.46 8.57 -5.16
CA LEU A 286 -17.37 8.43 -6.61
C LEU A 286 -16.09 7.68 -7.02
N GLN A 287 -16.26 6.51 -7.65
CA GLN A 287 -15.15 5.70 -8.12
C GLN A 287 -14.41 6.38 -9.29
N TYR A 288 -13.08 6.44 -9.22
CA TYR A 288 -12.24 7.00 -10.29
C TYR A 288 -11.32 5.96 -10.96
N SER A 289 -11.12 4.79 -10.34
CA SER A 289 -10.29 3.70 -10.87
C SER A 289 -10.78 2.34 -10.36
N ASP A 290 -10.47 1.28 -11.10
CA ASP A 290 -10.58 -0.12 -10.68
C ASP A 290 -9.22 -0.71 -10.30
N ALA A 291 -8.13 0.05 -10.46
CA ALA A 291 -6.77 -0.40 -10.13
C ALA A 291 -6.49 -0.34 -8.61
N PRO A 292 -5.72 -1.29 -8.06
CA PRO A 292 -5.36 -1.31 -6.64
C PRO A 292 -4.66 -0.03 -6.16
N SER A 293 -4.81 0.27 -4.86
CA SER A 293 -4.31 1.50 -4.22
C SER A 293 -2.81 1.76 -4.38
N TRP A 294 -1.95 0.74 -4.33
CA TRP A 294 -0.51 0.92 -4.55
C TRP A 294 -0.15 1.26 -6.01
N VAL A 295 -0.95 0.77 -6.97
CA VAL A 295 -0.76 1.07 -8.40
C VAL A 295 -1.16 2.52 -8.66
N THR A 296 -2.30 2.94 -8.11
CA THR A 296 -2.81 4.31 -8.23
C THR A 296 -2.02 5.31 -7.39
N PHE A 297 -1.39 4.88 -6.29
CA PHE A 297 -0.47 5.71 -5.53
C PHE A 297 0.73 6.16 -6.38
N VAL A 298 1.23 5.29 -7.25
CA VAL A 298 2.36 5.59 -8.14
C VAL A 298 1.92 6.26 -9.45
N PHE A 299 0.74 5.92 -9.98
CA PHE A 299 0.35 6.31 -11.35
C PHE A 299 -1.04 6.97 -11.50
N GLY A 300 -1.84 7.05 -10.45
CA GLY A 300 -3.28 7.39 -10.51
C GLY A 300 -3.68 8.64 -9.70
N ARG A 301 -2.71 9.42 -9.20
CA ARG A 301 -2.96 10.59 -8.36
C ARG A 301 -3.91 11.61 -9.02
N HIS A 302 -3.66 11.97 -10.28
CA HIS A 302 -4.48 12.96 -10.98
C HIS A 302 -5.96 12.58 -11.12
N ALA A 303 -6.27 11.30 -11.36
CA ALA A 303 -7.67 10.86 -11.48
C ALA A 303 -8.43 10.96 -10.14
N ALA A 304 -7.73 10.73 -9.01
CA ALA A 304 -8.31 10.92 -7.68
C ALA A 304 -8.58 12.40 -7.39
N GLU A 305 -7.61 13.28 -7.69
CA GLU A 305 -7.71 14.74 -7.54
C GLU A 305 -8.85 15.32 -8.39
N GLU A 306 -8.93 14.92 -9.66
CA GLU A 306 -9.97 15.39 -10.58
C GLU A 306 -11.36 14.92 -10.13
N SER A 307 -11.53 13.63 -9.83
CA SER A 307 -12.81 13.08 -9.37
C SER A 307 -13.30 13.75 -8.07
N ALA A 308 -12.40 13.91 -7.09
CA ALA A 308 -12.71 14.56 -5.82
C ALA A 308 -13.15 16.03 -6.04
N ARG A 309 -12.41 16.78 -6.87
CA ARG A 309 -12.73 18.17 -7.20
C ARG A 309 -14.08 18.30 -7.89
N ARG A 310 -14.36 17.48 -8.90
CA ARG A 310 -15.61 17.54 -9.68
C ARG A 310 -16.82 17.19 -8.82
N LEU A 311 -16.74 16.14 -8.00
CA LEU A 311 -17.83 15.78 -7.09
C LEU A 311 -18.05 16.86 -6.02
N PHE A 312 -16.99 17.32 -5.37
CA PHE A 312 -17.09 18.34 -4.32
C PHE A 312 -17.71 19.64 -4.86
N GLN A 313 -17.23 20.14 -6.00
CA GLN A 313 -17.78 21.35 -6.65
C GLN A 313 -19.26 21.19 -7.01
N ALA A 314 -19.67 20.02 -7.51
CA ALA A 314 -21.08 19.78 -7.85
C ALA A 314 -21.98 19.76 -6.60
N VAL A 315 -21.49 19.17 -5.49
CA VAL A 315 -22.19 19.20 -4.20
C VAL A 315 -22.28 20.62 -3.66
N GLU A 316 -21.16 21.34 -3.62
CA GLU A 316 -21.06 22.75 -3.19
C GLU A 316 -22.02 23.65 -3.97
N GLN A 317 -22.02 23.52 -5.31
CA GLN A 317 -22.94 24.24 -6.18
C GLN A 317 -24.40 23.91 -5.85
N ARG A 318 -24.72 22.63 -5.62
CA ARG A 318 -26.10 22.23 -5.29
C ARG A 318 -26.56 22.80 -3.95
N ILE A 319 -25.75 22.67 -2.89
CA ILE A 319 -26.11 23.14 -1.55
C ILE A 319 -26.19 24.66 -1.49
N SER A 320 -25.40 25.41 -2.27
CA SER A 320 -25.45 26.88 -2.30
C SER A 320 -26.81 27.45 -2.74
N THR A 321 -27.62 26.65 -3.43
CA THR A 321 -28.97 27.02 -3.89
C THR A 321 -30.07 26.65 -2.90
N MET A 322 -29.73 26.00 -1.78
CA MET A 322 -30.70 25.47 -0.83
C MET A 322 -31.01 26.48 0.29
N PRO A 323 -32.27 26.55 0.76
CA PRO A 323 -32.62 27.38 1.92
C PRO A 323 -31.96 26.92 3.22
N HIS A 324 -31.88 25.60 3.42
CA HIS A 324 -31.28 24.97 4.60
C HIS A 324 -30.22 23.96 4.13
N PRO A 325 -29.02 24.42 3.77
CA PRO A 325 -27.99 23.53 3.27
C PRO A 325 -27.43 22.62 4.38
N PRO A 326 -27.08 21.35 4.07
CA PRO A 326 -26.35 20.51 5.00
C PRO A 326 -24.98 21.10 5.33
N LYS A 327 -24.48 20.86 6.55
CA LYS A 327 -23.08 21.10 6.90
C LYS A 327 -22.19 20.17 6.06
N LEU A 328 -21.31 20.75 5.24
CA LEU A 328 -20.47 20.03 4.30
C LEU A 328 -19.11 19.66 4.92
N TYR A 329 -18.76 18.39 4.84
CA TYR A 329 -17.48 17.84 5.27
C TYR A 329 -16.83 17.04 4.13
N ILE A 330 -15.54 16.78 4.26
CA ILE A 330 -14.80 15.93 3.34
C ILE A 330 -13.94 14.92 4.13
N TYR A 331 -13.87 13.70 3.60
CA TYR A 331 -13.12 12.62 4.20
C TYR A 331 -12.30 11.89 3.13
N GLY A 332 -11.08 11.51 3.47
CA GLY A 332 -10.26 10.64 2.64
C GLY A 332 -9.24 9.86 3.45
N GLN A 333 -8.95 8.64 3.00
CA GLN A 333 -7.87 7.81 3.52
C GLN A 333 -6.79 7.64 2.45
N SER A 334 -5.51 7.59 2.80
CA SER A 334 -4.43 7.27 1.86
C SER A 334 -4.40 8.21 0.65
N LEU A 335 -4.43 7.66 -0.57
CA LEU A 335 -4.59 8.42 -1.80
C LEU A 335 -5.90 9.25 -1.85
N GLY A 336 -6.96 8.79 -1.19
CA GLY A 336 -8.19 9.56 -1.04
C GLY A 336 -7.99 10.82 -0.17
N ALA A 337 -7.09 10.78 0.82
CA ALA A 337 -6.72 11.97 1.59
C ALA A 337 -5.99 13.00 0.71
N LEU A 338 -5.05 12.55 -0.14
CA LEU A 338 -4.38 13.44 -1.11
C LEU A 338 -5.37 14.01 -2.13
N GLY A 339 -6.24 13.16 -2.69
CA GLY A 339 -7.25 13.57 -3.65
C GLY A 339 -8.24 14.57 -3.05
N GLY A 340 -8.74 14.31 -1.84
CA GLY A 340 -9.66 15.19 -1.13
C GLY A 340 -9.01 16.51 -0.74
N SER A 341 -7.79 16.48 -0.19
CA SER A 341 -7.07 17.71 0.16
C SER A 341 -6.81 18.58 -1.08
N SER A 342 -6.55 17.99 -2.25
CA SER A 342 -6.29 18.75 -3.51
C SER A 342 -7.50 19.52 -4.07
N VAL A 343 -8.67 19.38 -3.45
CA VAL A 343 -9.87 20.18 -3.75
C VAL A 343 -9.64 21.64 -3.37
N PHE A 344 -8.82 21.88 -2.34
CA PHE A 344 -8.55 23.20 -1.80
C PHE A 344 -7.20 23.72 -2.29
N ARG A 345 -7.08 25.05 -2.32
CA ARG A 345 -5.83 25.72 -2.68
C ARG A 345 -4.86 25.81 -1.49
N ASP A 346 -5.40 26.07 -0.30
CA ASP A 346 -4.70 26.20 0.97
C ASP A 346 -5.66 25.96 2.15
N ASP A 347 -5.12 25.99 3.37
CA ASP A 347 -5.87 25.76 4.60
C ASP A 347 -7.02 26.77 4.80
N ALA A 348 -6.86 28.01 4.31
CA ALA A 348 -7.92 29.02 4.39
C ALA A 348 -9.09 28.73 3.43
N ASP A 349 -8.79 28.21 2.23
CA ASP A 349 -9.81 27.74 1.27
C ASP A 349 -10.56 26.50 1.80
N GLU A 350 -9.86 25.58 2.47
CA GLU A 350 -10.48 24.43 3.15
C GLU A 350 -11.48 24.87 4.23
N ASP A 351 -11.07 25.82 5.07
CA ASP A 351 -11.88 26.38 6.15
C ASP A 351 -13.09 27.18 5.68
N ALA A 352 -12.98 27.84 4.52
CA ALA A 352 -14.06 28.66 3.97
C ALA A 352 -15.15 27.80 3.32
N ARG A 353 -14.77 26.63 2.77
CA ARG A 353 -15.64 25.80 1.91
C ARG A 353 -16.13 24.53 2.60
N THR A 354 -15.60 24.21 3.78
CA THR A 354 -16.03 23.08 4.59
C THR A 354 -16.25 23.45 6.05
N CYS A 355 -17.10 22.69 6.71
CA CYS A 355 -17.19 22.71 8.17
C CYS A 355 -15.97 22.01 8.82
N GLY A 356 -15.39 21.04 8.13
CA GLY A 356 -14.20 20.32 8.57
C GLY A 356 -13.80 19.20 7.62
N ALA A 357 -12.56 18.76 7.77
CA ALA A 357 -12.00 17.66 6.98
C ALA A 357 -11.40 16.58 7.88
N LEU A 358 -11.29 15.35 7.37
CA LEU A 358 -10.52 14.30 8.02
C LEU A 358 -9.67 13.52 7.01
N TRP A 359 -8.37 13.49 7.29
CA TRP A 359 -7.33 12.88 6.45
C TRP A 359 -6.69 11.72 7.20
N ALA A 360 -7.07 10.49 6.85
CA ALA A 360 -6.52 9.28 7.46
C ALA A 360 -5.32 8.74 6.66
N GLY A 361 -4.16 8.63 7.30
CA GLY A 361 -2.93 8.13 6.72
C GLY A 361 -2.50 8.80 5.41
N PRO A 362 -2.45 10.14 5.32
CA PRO A 362 -1.99 10.81 4.11
C PRO A 362 -0.54 10.39 3.79
N PRO A 363 -0.25 9.89 2.58
CA PRO A 363 1.10 9.51 2.19
C PRO A 363 2.08 10.67 2.35
N ALA A 364 3.20 10.41 3.03
CA ALA A 364 4.21 11.41 3.36
C ALA A 364 3.68 12.66 4.09
N GLY A 365 2.51 12.60 4.73
CA GLY A 365 1.91 13.73 5.45
C GLY A 365 1.44 14.90 4.58
N GLN A 366 1.29 14.71 3.26
CA GLN A 366 1.03 15.81 2.33
C GLN A 366 -0.45 16.17 2.21
N VAL A 367 -1.01 16.87 3.19
CA VAL A 367 -2.40 17.38 3.15
C VAL A 367 -2.49 18.77 3.77
N HIS A 368 -3.61 19.44 3.55
CA HIS A 368 -3.98 20.66 4.26
C HIS A 368 -4.30 20.37 5.73
N HIS A 369 -4.03 21.37 6.57
CA HIS A 369 -4.10 21.29 8.02
C HIS A 369 -4.99 22.41 8.60
N GLY A 370 -6.00 22.88 7.86
CA GLY A 370 -6.94 23.89 8.36
C GLY A 370 -7.79 23.33 9.51
N ARG A 371 -9.11 23.29 9.35
CA ARG A 371 -10.02 22.51 10.20
C ARG A 371 -10.01 21.03 9.81
N ALA A 372 -8.83 20.50 9.52
CA ALA A 372 -8.60 19.11 9.23
C ALA A 372 -8.09 18.35 10.46
N THR A 373 -8.75 17.25 10.79
CA THR A 373 -8.16 16.23 11.67
C THR A 373 -7.31 15.29 10.82
N VAL A 374 -6.00 15.23 11.09
CA VAL A 374 -5.09 14.28 10.45
C VAL A 374 -4.85 13.10 11.37
N LEU A 375 -5.24 11.90 10.93
CA LEU A 375 -4.96 10.66 11.63
C LEU A 375 -3.74 10.00 11.00
N ALA A 376 -2.67 9.83 11.77
CA ALA A 376 -1.45 9.17 11.31
C ALA A 376 -0.87 8.30 12.42
N ASN A 377 -0.77 6.99 12.22
CA ASN A 377 -0.13 6.10 13.20
C ASN A 377 1.38 6.13 12.98
N ALA A 378 2.18 6.17 14.06
CA ALA A 378 3.64 6.13 13.96
C ALA A 378 4.14 4.85 13.29
N SER A 379 3.37 3.75 13.39
CA SER A 379 3.65 2.48 12.72
C SER A 379 3.22 2.41 11.25
N ASP A 380 2.52 3.43 10.71
CA ASP A 380 2.01 3.40 9.34
C ASP A 380 3.12 3.60 8.29
N PRO A 381 3.48 2.56 7.50
CA PRO A 381 4.49 2.72 6.46
C PRO A 381 4.04 3.68 5.35
N VAL A 382 2.74 3.88 5.10
CA VAL A 382 2.23 4.77 4.05
C VAL A 382 2.52 6.23 4.39
N VAL A 383 2.29 6.63 5.64
CA VAL A 383 2.59 7.98 6.12
C VAL A 383 4.10 8.24 6.07
N ARG A 384 4.91 7.22 6.37
CA ARG A 384 6.37 7.40 6.47
C ARG A 384 7.10 7.30 5.13
N TRP A 385 6.57 6.54 4.18
CA TRP A 385 7.29 6.19 2.98
C TRP A 385 7.49 7.42 2.08
N SER A 386 8.75 7.78 1.87
CA SER A 386 9.15 8.75 0.86
C SER A 386 10.56 8.46 0.38
N PRO A 387 10.95 8.87 -0.84
CA PRO A 387 12.33 8.77 -1.32
C PRO A 387 13.34 9.47 -0.40
N SER A 388 12.88 10.44 0.42
CA SER A 388 13.74 11.14 1.37
C SER A 388 14.30 10.22 2.46
N LEU A 389 13.62 9.11 2.79
CA LEU A 389 14.08 8.12 3.78
C LEU A 389 15.44 7.49 3.45
N LEU A 390 15.88 7.57 2.18
CA LEU A 390 17.21 7.15 1.78
C LEU A 390 18.30 7.95 2.51
N TRP A 391 18.03 9.23 2.85
CA TRP A 391 19.03 10.20 3.32
C TRP A 391 18.59 11.04 4.53
N ARG A 392 17.30 11.04 4.89
CA ARG A 392 16.74 11.78 6.03
C ARG A 392 15.86 10.88 6.90
N ALA A 393 15.90 11.11 8.21
CA ALA A 393 15.00 10.47 9.17
C ALA A 393 13.53 10.86 8.91
N PRO A 394 12.56 9.97 9.19
CA PRO A 394 11.15 10.31 9.07
C PRO A 394 10.78 11.43 10.05
N ASP A 395 9.90 12.33 9.61
CA ASP A 395 9.18 13.21 10.52
C ASP A 395 8.07 12.41 11.21
N LEU A 396 8.03 12.48 12.54
CA LEU A 396 7.02 11.80 13.38
C LEU A 396 6.07 12.81 14.03
N THR A 397 6.22 14.11 13.73
CA THR A 397 5.37 15.16 14.26
C THR A 397 3.91 14.90 13.87
N GLY A 398 3.00 15.00 14.84
CA GLY A 398 1.58 14.75 14.62
C GLY A 398 1.18 13.27 14.46
N THR A 399 2.12 12.32 14.60
CA THR A 399 1.80 10.89 14.57
C THR A 399 1.39 10.38 15.95
N ARG A 400 0.40 9.49 16.00
CA ARG A 400 -0.04 8.79 17.20
C ARG A 400 1.02 7.74 17.59
N PRO A 401 1.52 7.74 18.84
CA PRO A 401 2.40 6.68 19.30
C PRO A 401 1.58 5.40 19.52
N ASP A 402 1.61 4.52 18.54
CA ASP A 402 0.81 3.28 18.54
C ASP A 402 1.67 2.01 18.68
N ALA A 403 2.95 2.05 18.30
CA ALA A 403 3.88 0.94 18.45
C ALA A 403 5.33 1.45 18.58
N PRO A 404 6.27 0.61 19.05
CA PRO A 404 7.70 0.93 19.03
C PRO A 404 8.18 1.37 17.63
N VAL A 405 8.92 2.47 17.57
CA VAL A 405 9.44 3.02 16.32
C VAL A 405 10.89 2.59 16.12
N PRO A 406 11.24 1.97 14.97
CA PRO A 406 12.62 1.57 14.72
C PRO A 406 13.54 2.77 14.56
N GLN A 407 14.77 2.67 15.05
CA GLN A 407 15.80 3.67 14.80
C GLN A 407 16.05 3.82 13.29
N TRP A 408 16.17 5.06 12.83
CA TRP A 408 16.42 5.33 11.43
C TRP A 408 17.88 5.02 11.04
N PHE A 409 18.02 4.29 9.93
CA PHE A 409 19.29 4.02 9.27
C PHE A 409 19.16 4.36 7.77
N PRO A 410 20.07 5.18 7.20
CA PRO A 410 20.05 5.53 5.78
C PRO A 410 19.97 4.29 4.89
N VAL A 411 19.17 4.36 3.82
CA VAL A 411 18.87 3.26 2.88
C VAL A 411 18.11 2.10 3.51
N LEU A 412 18.54 1.59 4.67
CA LEU A 412 17.94 0.45 5.34
C LEU A 412 16.50 0.73 5.77
N SER A 413 16.23 1.86 6.42
CA SER A 413 14.87 2.25 6.80
C SER A 413 13.96 2.46 5.59
N PHE A 414 14.49 2.94 4.45
CA PHE A 414 13.71 3.02 3.20
C PHE A 414 13.34 1.61 2.70
N LEU A 415 14.28 0.67 2.67
CA LEU A 415 14.03 -0.72 2.26
C LEU A 415 13.03 -1.41 3.19
N GLN A 416 13.19 -1.24 4.51
CA GLN A 416 12.29 -1.80 5.53
C GLN A 416 10.87 -1.23 5.40
N THR A 417 10.73 0.10 5.32
CA THR A 417 9.43 0.77 5.14
C THR A 417 8.77 0.35 3.81
N THR A 418 9.55 0.21 2.73
CA THR A 418 9.05 -0.27 1.43
C THR A 418 8.50 -1.69 1.53
N ALA A 419 9.16 -2.57 2.28
CA ALA A 419 8.67 -3.93 2.50
C ALA A 419 7.36 -3.93 3.32
N ASP A 420 7.25 -3.04 4.31
CA ASP A 420 6.09 -2.95 5.19
C ASP A 420 4.85 -2.37 4.50
N LEU A 421 4.99 -1.62 3.39
CA LEU A 421 3.86 -1.17 2.57
C LEU A 421 2.96 -2.34 2.12
N LEU A 422 3.54 -3.51 1.84
CA LEU A 422 2.78 -4.70 1.41
C LEU A 422 1.85 -5.24 2.51
N GLY A 423 2.16 -4.92 3.77
CA GLY A 423 1.40 -5.33 4.95
C GLY A 423 0.68 -4.18 5.65
N ALA A 424 0.62 -2.99 5.05
CA ALA A 424 0.16 -1.77 5.72
C ALA A 424 -1.25 -1.91 6.34
N LEU A 425 -2.14 -2.65 5.68
CA LEU A 425 -3.53 -2.89 6.13
C LEU A 425 -3.71 -4.18 6.97
N ASN A 426 -2.64 -4.94 7.20
CA ASN A 426 -2.67 -6.22 7.95
C ASN A 426 -2.44 -6.04 9.46
N ALA A 427 -2.52 -4.81 9.96
CA ALA A 427 -2.49 -4.50 11.37
C ALA A 427 -3.92 -4.36 11.93
N PRO A 428 -4.14 -4.56 13.24
CA PRO A 428 -5.40 -4.22 13.89
C PRO A 428 -5.73 -2.72 13.80
N SER A 429 -7.00 -2.36 13.97
CA SER A 429 -7.43 -0.96 14.01
C SER A 429 -6.69 -0.16 15.10
N GLY A 430 -6.21 1.02 14.74
CA GLY A 430 -5.34 1.86 15.58
C GLY A 430 -3.85 1.68 15.29
N HIS A 431 -3.47 0.75 14.41
CA HIS A 431 -2.10 0.47 14.02
C HIS A 431 -1.95 0.37 12.50
N GLY A 432 -0.73 0.55 12.01
CA GLY A 432 -0.43 0.57 10.59
C GLY A 432 -1.34 1.55 9.85
N HIS A 433 -1.81 1.13 8.68
CA HIS A 433 -2.72 1.92 7.85
C HIS A 433 -4.21 1.70 8.19
N ARG A 434 -4.51 1.24 9.42
CA ARG A 434 -5.88 1.04 9.93
C ARG A 434 -6.15 2.00 11.07
N TYR A 435 -7.16 2.84 10.90
CA TYR A 435 -7.47 3.94 11.83
C TYR A 435 -8.79 3.71 12.60
N GLY A 436 -9.54 2.65 12.27
CA GLY A 436 -10.78 2.32 12.97
C GLY A 436 -11.87 3.38 12.82
N THR A 437 -12.80 3.43 13.77
CA THR A 437 -13.93 4.37 13.78
C THR A 437 -13.54 5.80 14.14
N ASP A 438 -12.30 6.01 14.61
CA ASP A 438 -11.72 7.34 14.84
C ASP A 438 -11.80 8.16 13.53
N GLN A 439 -11.69 7.49 12.38
CA GLN A 439 -11.82 8.06 11.04
C GLN A 439 -13.10 8.84 10.76
N GLY A 440 -14.14 8.70 11.59
CA GLY A 440 -15.31 9.56 11.54
C GLY A 440 -15.68 10.22 12.86
N THR A 441 -15.34 9.60 14.00
CA THR A 441 -15.71 10.12 15.32
C THR A 441 -14.89 11.33 15.77
N VAL A 442 -13.68 11.52 15.24
CA VAL A 442 -12.84 12.70 15.52
C VAL A 442 -12.89 13.77 14.42
N LEU A 443 -13.89 13.68 13.52
CA LEU A 443 -14.17 14.74 12.56
C LEU A 443 -14.53 16.04 13.32
N PRO A 444 -13.89 17.18 13.00
CA PRO A 444 -14.05 18.39 13.78
C PRO A 444 -15.45 19.00 13.62
N ASP A 445 -15.86 19.79 14.60
CA ASP A 445 -17.12 20.52 14.56
C ASP A 445 -17.06 21.75 13.63
N CYS A 446 -18.25 22.13 13.18
CA CYS A 446 -18.58 23.45 12.66
C CYS A 446 -19.22 24.22 13.83
#